data_AF-A0A965XRC0-F1
#
_entry.id   AF-A0A965XRC0-F1
#
_cell.length_a   1.000
_cell.length_b   1.000
_cell.length_c   1.000
_cell.angle_alpha   90.00
_cell.angle_beta   90.00
_cell.angle_gamma   90.00
#
_symmetry.space_group_name_H-M   'P 1'
#
loop_
_entity.id
_entity.type
_entity.pdbx_description
1 polymer ?
#
loop_
_entity_poly.entity_id
_entity_poly.type
_entity_poly.pdbx_seq_one_letter_code
_entity_poly.pdbx_strand_id
1 'polypeptide(L)'
;MPRPFQFRLEKVLEYRRQLEETAQQVLARARMDEARQEARLRDLTISLEEGEKRLASQSRLTAGDIWLWRNYRTRLLDEIREAEARLIQMARIAEKRRLEVLKASKDKKLLEKLKEKQAKRHEWDQLHREQEAFDEMATIRFSHQSL
;
A
#
# COMPACT_ATOMS: atom_id res chain seq x y z
N MET A 1 10.68 19.25 -37.44
CA MET A 1 10.90 18.31 -36.32
C MET A 1 9.55 17.82 -35.83
N PRO A 2 9.35 16.50 -35.64
CA PRO A 2 8.08 15.96 -35.14
C PRO A 2 7.77 16.52 -33.75
N ARG A 3 6.49 16.83 -33.49
CA ARG A 3 6.08 17.33 -32.17
C ARG A 3 6.13 16.18 -31.15
N PRO A 4 6.74 16.38 -29.97
CA PRO A 4 6.77 15.36 -28.93
C PRO A 4 5.34 15.06 -28.44
N PHE A 5 5.09 13.80 -28.07
CA PHE A 5 3.81 13.39 -27.51
C PHE A 5 3.55 14.11 -26.18
N GLN A 6 2.36 14.71 -26.05
CA GLN A 6 1.90 15.36 -24.83
C GLN A 6 0.63 14.68 -24.32
N PHE A 7 0.72 14.07 -23.15
CA PHE A 7 -0.43 13.45 -22.52
C PHE A 7 -1.27 14.50 -21.80
N ARG A 8 -2.50 14.73 -22.25
CA ARG A 8 -3.39 15.77 -21.69
C ARG A 8 -3.70 15.58 -20.21
N LEU A 9 -3.65 14.33 -19.71
CA LEU A 9 -3.96 13.99 -18.32
C LEU A 9 -2.69 13.78 -17.48
N GLU A 10 -1.54 14.32 -17.88
CA GLU A 10 -0.27 14.14 -17.13
C GLU A 10 -0.40 14.61 -15.68
N LYS A 11 -1.02 15.79 -15.45
CA LYS A 11 -1.23 16.31 -14.09
C LYS A 11 -2.18 15.46 -13.26
N VAL A 12 -3.17 14.83 -13.89
CA VAL A 12 -4.05 13.89 -13.19
C VAL A 12 -3.29 12.62 -12.84
N LEU A 13 -2.44 12.11 -13.73
CA LEU A 13 -1.60 10.93 -13.47
C LEU A 13 -0.61 11.19 -12.32
N GLU A 14 0.03 12.36 -12.30
CA GLU A 14 0.92 12.82 -11.23
C GLU A 14 0.18 12.86 -9.88
N TYR A 15 -1.01 13.46 -9.84
CA TYR A 15 -1.84 13.46 -8.64
C TYR A 15 -2.23 12.05 -8.19
N ARG A 16 -2.57 11.14 -9.11
CA ARG A 16 -2.88 9.74 -8.79
C ARG A 16 -1.69 8.98 -8.21
N ARG A 17 -0.46 9.29 -8.65
CA ARG A 17 0.76 8.75 -8.05
C ARG A 17 0.93 9.22 -6.60
N GLN A 18 0.76 10.51 -6.36
CA GLN A 18 0.84 11.07 -5.01
C GLN A 18 -0.21 10.46 -4.06
N LEU A 19 -1.43 10.22 -4.55
CA LEU A 19 -2.48 9.55 -3.78
C LEU A 19 -2.11 8.10 -3.43
N GLU A 20 -1.51 7.36 -4.36
CA GLU A 20 -1.02 6.00 -4.09
C GLU A 20 0.10 6.00 -3.06
N GLU A 21 1.10 6.88 -3.20
CA GLU A 21 2.19 7.02 -2.23
C GLU A 21 1.68 7.37 -0.84
N THR A 22 0.74 8.31 -0.74
CA THR A 22 0.10 8.69 0.52
C THR A 22 -0.64 7.51 1.14
N ALA A 23 -1.40 6.76 0.34
CA ALA A 23 -2.10 5.57 0.82
C ALA A 23 -1.11 4.49 1.32
N GLN A 24 0.02 4.30 0.64
CA GLN A 24 1.07 3.36 1.06
C GLN A 24 1.70 3.78 2.40
N GLN A 25 1.99 5.07 2.59
CA GLN A 25 2.50 5.59 3.87
C GLN A 25 1.51 5.36 5.02
N VAL A 26 0.22 5.63 4.78
CA VAL A 26 -0.84 5.39 5.78
C VAL A 26 -0.97 3.90 6.11
N LEU A 27 -0.89 3.01 5.12
CA LEU A 27 -0.86 1.56 5.35
C LEU A 27 0.36 1.13 6.16
N ALA A 28 1.55 1.65 5.82
CA ALA A 28 2.78 1.35 6.55
C ALA A 28 2.64 1.74 8.03
N ARG A 29 2.08 2.92 8.32
CA ARG A 29 1.81 3.36 9.69
C ARG A 29 0.83 2.42 10.41
N ALA A 30 -0.28 2.07 9.77
CA ALA A 30 -1.27 1.16 10.35
C ALA A 30 -0.66 -0.21 10.70
N ARG A 31 0.22 -0.75 9.84
CA ARG A 31 0.94 -2.00 10.10
C ARG A 31 1.95 -1.90 11.24
N MET A 32 2.64 -0.76 11.37
CA MET A 32 3.53 -0.53 12.50
C MET A 32 2.76 -0.47 13.83
N ASP A 33 1.59 0.16 13.83
CA ASP A 33 0.75 0.25 15.03
C ASP A 33 0.15 -1.14 15.39
N GLU A 34 -0.27 -1.93 14.39
CA GLU A 34 -0.67 -3.33 14.55
C GLU A 34 0.45 -4.20 15.15
N ALA A 35 1.65 -4.14 14.58
CA ALA A 35 2.80 -4.92 15.06
C ALA A 35 3.21 -4.53 16.49
N ARG A 36 3.13 -3.24 16.84
CA ARG A 36 3.37 -2.77 18.22
C ARG A 36 2.34 -3.32 19.19
N GLN A 37 1.08 -3.36 18.77
CA GLN A 37 -0.01 -3.90 19.59
C GLN A 37 0.12 -5.41 19.78
N GLU A 38 0.55 -6.14 18.74
CA GLU A 38 0.86 -7.56 18.81
C GLU A 38 2.03 -7.83 19.78
N ALA A 39 3.10 -7.03 19.72
CA ALA A 39 4.20 -7.13 20.67
C ALA A 39 3.73 -6.91 22.11
N ARG A 40 2.91 -5.88 22.37
CA ARG A 40 2.33 -5.64 23.70
C ARG A 40 1.50 -6.83 24.20
N LEU A 41 0.70 -7.44 23.33
CA LEU A 41 -0.08 -8.63 23.69
C LEU A 41 0.85 -9.79 24.07
N ARG A 42 1.90 -10.04 23.28
CA ARG A 42 2.91 -11.06 23.60
C ARG A 42 3.57 -10.82 24.95
N ASP A 43 3.99 -9.60 25.23
CA ASP A 43 4.64 -9.25 26.51
C ASP A 43 3.72 -9.49 27.71
N LEU A 44 2.43 -9.16 27.58
CA LEU A 44 1.43 -9.42 28.62
C LEU A 44 1.21 -10.92 28.84
N THR A 45 1.13 -11.70 27.76
CA THR A 45 0.97 -13.17 27.85
C THR A 45 2.21 -13.82 28.49
N ILE A 46 3.41 -13.39 28.12
CA ILE A 46 4.66 -13.86 28.73
C ILE A 46 4.67 -13.51 30.23
N SER A 47 4.31 -12.28 30.60
CA SER A 47 4.24 -11.84 32.00
C SER A 47 3.26 -12.69 32.84
N LEU A 48 2.13 -13.09 32.24
CA LEU A 48 1.17 -13.98 32.87
C LEU A 48 1.78 -15.38 33.10
N GLU A 49 2.36 -15.97 32.06
CA GLU A 49 2.98 -17.30 32.14
C GLU A 49 4.14 -17.35 33.14
N GLU A 50 5.00 -16.33 33.15
CA GLU A 50 6.12 -16.23 34.09
C GLU A 50 5.64 -16.13 35.54
N GLY A 51 4.58 -15.35 35.78
CA GLY A 51 3.99 -15.24 37.09
C GLY A 51 3.32 -16.54 37.56
N GLU A 52 2.64 -17.27 36.65
CA GLU A 52 2.08 -18.60 36.96
C GLU A 52 3.18 -19.62 37.28
N LYS A 53 4.27 -19.64 36.50
CA LYS A 53 5.46 -20.49 36.75
C LYS A 53 6.13 -20.15 38.08
N ARG A 54 6.23 -18.86 38.43
CA ARG A 54 6.81 -18.41 39.69
C ARG A 54 5.98 -18.89 40.88
N LEU A 55 4.66 -18.77 40.82
CA LEU A 55 3.78 -19.26 41.87
C LEU A 55 3.89 -20.79 42.02
N ALA A 56 3.91 -21.52 40.90
CA ALA A 56 4.00 -22.99 40.91
C ALA A 56 5.35 -23.53 41.45
N SER A 57 6.43 -22.76 41.32
CA SER A 57 7.77 -23.15 41.78
C SER A 57 8.09 -22.76 43.24
N GLN A 58 7.25 -21.95 43.89
CA GLN A 58 7.45 -21.57 45.29
C GLN A 58 6.98 -22.67 46.25
N SER A 59 7.91 -23.18 47.06
CA SER A 59 7.66 -24.25 48.05
C SER A 59 6.91 -23.78 49.31
N ARG A 60 6.88 -22.47 49.59
CA ARG A 60 6.12 -21.86 50.66
C ARG A 60 5.49 -20.57 50.16
N LEU A 61 4.16 -20.54 50.14
CA LEU A 61 3.35 -19.38 49.79
C LEU A 61 2.52 -18.98 51.01
N THR A 62 2.49 -17.69 51.33
CA THR A 62 1.55 -17.17 52.31
C THR A 62 0.19 -16.89 51.67
N ALA A 63 -0.87 -16.80 52.48
CA ALA A 63 -2.18 -16.38 51.99
C ALA A 63 -2.15 -14.97 51.36
N GLY A 64 -1.27 -14.10 51.85
CA GLY A 64 -1.05 -12.76 51.29
C GLY A 64 -0.44 -12.81 49.89
N ASP A 65 0.56 -13.67 49.66
CA ASP A 65 1.19 -13.84 48.34
C ASP A 65 0.18 -14.35 47.30
N ILE A 66 -0.65 -15.32 47.70
CA ILE A 66 -1.71 -15.88 46.84
C ILE A 66 -2.75 -14.82 46.49
N TRP A 67 -3.16 -14.01 47.46
CA TRP A 67 -4.13 -12.93 47.23
C TRP A 67 -3.58 -11.85 46.31
N LEU A 68 -2.33 -11.41 46.54
CA LEU A 68 -1.65 -10.42 45.72
C LEU A 68 -1.51 -10.91 44.27
N TRP A 69 -1.05 -12.15 44.09
CA TRP A 69 -0.94 -12.77 42.77
C TRP A 69 -2.29 -12.87 42.06
N ARG A 70 -3.35 -13.30 42.76
CA ARG A 70 -4.69 -13.41 42.17
C ARG A 70 -5.18 -12.06 41.62
N ASN A 71 -4.98 -10.98 42.37
CA ASN A 71 -5.37 -9.64 41.93
C ASN A 71 -4.56 -9.18 40.72
N TYR A 72 -3.24 -9.39 40.76
CA TYR A 72 -2.36 -9.05 39.64
C TYR A 72 -2.73 -9.85 38.38
N ARG A 73 -2.99 -11.16 38.52
CA ARG A 73 -3.44 -12.03 37.43
C ARG A 73 -4.75 -11.57 36.82
N THR A 74 -5.74 -11.21 37.63
CA THR A 74 -7.02 -10.67 37.12
C THR A 74 -6.77 -9.42 36.29
N ARG A 75 -5.95 -8.49 36.78
CA ARG A 75 -5.59 -7.27 36.05
C ARG A 75 -4.88 -7.57 34.72
N LEU A 76 -3.94 -8.51 34.71
CA LEU A 76 -3.26 -8.93 33.48
C LEU A 76 -4.22 -9.53 32.46
N LEU A 77 -5.16 -10.38 32.90
CA LEU A 77 -6.16 -10.97 32.01
C LEU A 77 -7.07 -9.92 31.38
N ASP A 78 -7.46 -8.90 32.14
CA ASP A 78 -8.25 -7.79 31.61
C ASP A 78 -7.44 -6.95 30.62
N GLU A 79 -6.17 -6.68 30.91
CA GLU A 79 -5.27 -5.99 29.97
C GLU A 79 -5.03 -6.78 28.68
N ILE A 80 -4.95 -8.10 28.77
CA ILE A 80 -4.84 -9.01 27.61
C ILE A 80 -6.10 -8.93 26.75
N ARG A 81 -7.28 -9.06 27.36
CA ARG A 81 -8.57 -8.95 26.63
C ARG A 81 -8.69 -7.62 25.90
N GLU A 82 -8.34 -6.52 26.57
CA GLU A 82 -8.32 -5.21 25.94
C GLU A 82 -7.29 -5.13 24.81
N ALA A 83 -6.11 -5.73 25.01
CA ALA A 83 -5.06 -5.73 24.01
C ALA A 83 -5.46 -6.53 22.75
N GLU A 84 -6.14 -7.66 22.92
CA GLU A 84 -6.70 -8.46 21.83
C GLU A 84 -7.78 -7.67 21.08
N ALA A 85 -8.71 -7.03 21.79
CA ALA A 85 -9.74 -6.20 21.18
C ALA A 85 -9.12 -5.05 20.36
N ARG A 86 -8.08 -4.39 20.88
CA ARG A 86 -7.33 -3.37 20.15
C ARG A 86 -6.61 -3.94 18.93
N LEU A 87 -6.00 -5.12 19.05
CA LEU A 87 -5.31 -5.77 17.93
C LEU A 87 -6.29 -6.06 16.77
N ILE A 88 -7.48 -6.58 17.07
CA ILE A 88 -8.53 -6.82 16.07
C ILE A 88 -8.93 -5.52 15.37
N GLN A 89 -9.05 -4.41 16.10
CA GLN A 89 -9.35 -3.11 15.50
C GLN A 89 -8.21 -2.62 14.61
N MET A 90 -6.95 -2.75 15.04
CA MET A 90 -5.79 -2.36 14.24
C MET A 90 -5.68 -3.19 12.96
N ALA A 91 -5.90 -4.51 13.03
CA ALA A 91 -5.91 -5.39 11.87
C ALA A 91 -7.00 -4.99 10.86
N ARG A 92 -8.21 -4.65 11.34
CA ARG A 92 -9.29 -4.13 10.48
C ARG A 92 -8.91 -2.81 9.79
N ILE A 93 -8.25 -1.91 10.51
CA ILE A 93 -7.77 -0.64 9.96
C ILE A 93 -6.69 -0.91 8.90
N ALA A 94 -5.71 -1.75 9.20
CA ALA A 94 -4.65 -2.12 8.25
C ALA A 94 -5.23 -2.73 6.97
N GLU A 95 -6.21 -3.64 7.08
CA GLU A 95 -6.86 -4.22 5.90
C GLU A 95 -7.64 -3.17 5.10
N LYS A 96 -8.36 -2.26 5.76
CA LYS A 96 -9.02 -1.14 5.07
C LYS A 96 -8.00 -0.29 4.30
N ARG A 97 -6.86 0.04 4.90
CA ARG A 97 -5.79 0.81 4.23
C ARG A 97 -5.17 0.03 3.08
N ARG A 98 -5.06 -1.29 3.19
CA ARG A 98 -4.59 -2.15 2.09
C ARG A 98 -5.53 -2.09 0.89
N LEU A 99 -6.83 -2.12 1.12
CA LEU A 99 -7.84 -1.97 0.06
C LEU A 99 -7.78 -0.57 -0.59
N GLU A 100 -7.53 0.48 0.19
CA GLU A 100 -7.34 1.85 -0.33
C GLU A 100 -6.11 1.94 -1.24
N VAL A 101 -4.97 1.34 -0.85
CA VAL A 101 -3.78 1.24 -1.72
C VAL A 101 -4.11 0.51 -3.01
N LEU A 102 -4.78 -0.64 -2.94
CA LEU A 102 -5.16 -1.41 -4.13
C LEU A 102 -6.03 -0.59 -5.09
N LYS A 103 -6.97 0.20 -4.56
CA LYS A 103 -7.79 1.10 -5.38
C LYS A 103 -6.94 2.19 -6.02
N ALA A 104 -6.08 2.86 -5.26
CA ALA A 104 -5.21 3.91 -5.78
C ALA A 104 -4.25 3.37 -6.87
N SER A 105 -3.67 2.19 -6.67
CA SER A 105 -2.82 1.52 -7.67
C SER A 105 -3.58 1.18 -8.95
N LYS A 106 -4.84 0.71 -8.85
CA LYS A 106 -5.70 0.44 -10.01
C LYS A 106 -5.99 1.72 -10.79
N ASP A 107 -6.39 2.79 -10.11
CA ASP A 107 -6.71 4.08 -10.71
C ASP A 107 -5.50 4.68 -11.43
N LYS A 108 -4.31 4.63 -10.82
CA LYS A 108 -3.05 5.04 -11.46
C LYS A 108 -2.78 4.19 -12.70
N LYS A 109 -2.82 2.87 -12.58
CA LYS A 109 -2.47 1.93 -13.66
C LYS A 109 -3.40 2.07 -14.87
N LEU A 110 -4.66 2.45 -14.66
CA LEU A 110 -5.59 2.77 -15.74
C LEU A 110 -5.10 3.96 -16.57
N LEU A 111 -4.66 5.05 -15.93
CA LEU A 111 -4.14 6.23 -16.62
C LEU A 111 -2.79 5.97 -17.29
N GLU A 112 -1.92 5.16 -16.68
CA GLU A 112 -0.65 4.76 -17.29
C GLU A 112 -0.88 3.97 -18.58
N LYS A 113 -1.81 3.01 -18.58
CA LYS A 113 -2.20 2.28 -19.79
C LYS A 113 -2.81 3.18 -20.85
N LEU A 114 -3.63 4.16 -20.44
CA LEU A 114 -4.20 5.14 -21.36
C LEU A 114 -3.11 5.99 -22.02
N LYS A 115 -2.15 6.47 -21.23
CA LYS A 115 -0.99 7.24 -21.71
C LYS A 115 -0.18 6.42 -22.70
N GLU A 116 0.15 5.17 -22.37
CA GLU A 116 0.89 4.26 -23.25
C GLU A 116 0.16 4.04 -24.58
N LYS A 117 -1.15 3.79 -24.54
CA LYS A 117 -1.95 3.60 -25.76
C LYS A 117 -1.97 4.85 -26.64
N GLN A 118 -2.11 6.03 -26.04
CA GLN A 118 -2.10 7.30 -26.78
C GLN A 118 -0.71 7.61 -27.37
N ALA A 119 0.36 7.30 -26.64
CA ALA A 119 1.72 7.47 -27.12
C ALA A 119 1.99 6.59 -28.36
N LYS A 120 1.64 5.30 -28.30
CA LYS A 120 1.76 4.37 -29.44
C LYS A 120 0.96 4.83 -30.66
N ARG A 121 -0.25 5.35 -30.44
CA ARG A 121 -1.08 5.88 -31.53
C ARG A 121 -0.45 7.13 -32.16
N HIS A 122 0.06 8.05 -31.33
CA HIS A 122 0.74 9.25 -31.83
C HIS A 122 1.98 8.88 -32.64
N GLU A 123 2.78 7.93 -32.18
CA GLU A 123 3.95 7.44 -32.91
C GLU A 123 3.56 6.83 -34.27
N TRP A 124 2.52 6.00 -34.30
CA TRP A 124 2.00 5.42 -35.54
C TRP A 124 1.47 6.49 -36.51
N ASP A 125 0.69 7.47 -36.01
CA ASP A 125 0.17 8.57 -36.82
C ASP A 125 1.31 9.46 -37.39
N GLN A 126 2.41 9.65 -36.66
CA GLN A 126 3.58 10.40 -37.16
C GLN A 126 4.28 9.63 -38.27
N LEU A 127 4.55 8.33 -38.06
CA LEU A 127 5.20 7.48 -39.06
C LEU A 127 4.38 7.43 -40.36
N HIS A 128 3.06 7.33 -40.24
CA HIS A 128 2.18 7.30 -41.40
C HIS A 128 2.19 8.62 -42.18
N ARG A 129 2.15 9.76 -41.50
CA ARG A 129 2.26 11.08 -42.15
C ARG A 129 3.61 11.30 -42.82
N GLU A 130 4.69 10.81 -42.21
CA GLU A 130 6.02 10.88 -42.82
C GLU A 130 6.06 10.04 -44.11
N GLN A 131 5.47 8.84 -44.11
CA GLN A 131 5.34 8.01 -45.31
C GLN A 131 4.52 8.70 -46.42
N GLU A 132 3.33 9.22 -46.09
CA GLU A 132 2.49 9.95 -47.05
C GLU A 132 3.24 11.14 -47.68
N ALA A 133 3.96 11.92 -46.87
CA ALA A 133 4.76 13.03 -47.36
C ALA A 133 5.91 12.59 -48.29
N PHE A 134 6.54 11.44 -48.02
CA PHE A 134 7.56 10.87 -48.91
C PHE A 134 6.97 10.40 -50.24
N ASP A 135 5.82 9.75 -50.22
CA ASP A 135 5.13 9.26 -51.42
C ASP A 135 4.66 10.42 -52.31
N GLU A 136 4.13 11.50 -51.72
CA GLU A 136 3.78 12.73 -52.44
C GLU A 136 5.03 13.37 -53.10
N MET A 137 6.14 13.49 -52.38
CA MET A 137 7.40 14.01 -52.93
C MET A 137 7.99 13.12 -54.05
N ALA A 138 7.83 11.80 -53.96
CA ALA A 138 8.27 10.87 -55.00
C ALA A 138 7.42 11.05 -56.28
N THR A 139 6.11 11.18 -56.12
CA THR A 139 5.16 11.38 -57.23
C THR A 139 5.41 12.71 -57.96
N ILE A 140 5.64 13.81 -57.22
CA ILE A 140 5.99 15.12 -57.81
C ILE A 140 7.31 15.08 -58.57
N ARG A 141 8.32 14.35 -58.07
CA ARG A 141 9.61 14.23 -58.77
C ARG A 141 9.50 13.41 -60.05
N PHE A 142 8.75 12.32 -60.02
CA PHE A 142 8.54 11.47 -61.19
C PHE A 142 7.73 12.18 -62.29
N SER A 143 6.72 12.98 -61.93
CA SER A 143 5.94 13.76 -62.89
C SER A 143 6.76 14.90 -63.52
N HIS A 144 7.75 15.45 -62.83
CA HIS A 144 8.68 16.45 -63.39
C HIS A 144 9.76 15.87 -64.30
N GLN A 145 10.05 14.56 -64.23
CA GLN A 145 11.03 13.88 -65.09
C GLN A 145 10.44 13.30 -66.38
N SER A 146 9.11 13.31 -66.53
CA SER A 146 8.39 12.74 -67.67
C SER A 146 7.81 13.79 -68.64
N LEU A 147 8.30 15.03 -68.56
CA LEU A 147 8.12 16.12 -69.54
C LEU A 147 9.48 16.44 -70.18
#